data_AF-A0A8J3JEM4-F1
#
_entry.id   AF-A0A8J3JEM4-F1
#
_cell.length_a   1.000
_cell.length_b   1.000
_cell.length_c   1.000
_cell.angle_alpha   90.00
_cell.angle_beta   90.00
_cell.angle_gamma   90.00
#
_symmetry.space_group_name_H-M   'P 1'
#
loop_
_entity.id
_entity.type
_entity.pdbx_description
1 polymer ?
#
loop_
_entity_poly.entity_id
_entity_poly.type
_entity_poly.pdbx_seq_one_letter_code
_entity_poly.pdbx_strand_id
1 'polypeptide(L)'
;MAAEPASTPLPSQVTAAQLIGELSRLVRQLPCPHCGQEAADHGAASPPPSQALVPAAREPYDDTPPRDPLDEIDDEERWLWRLVEEAERVAAAAPAGPDPRQLALAEQRCQEAYEAEQKVRARIQATQQALAQPSSWLRPRHRAALVRHLREDRAAVVLTAIQRGRIEEIRGRLRGVAERRAAYLTAHRTTLEAGRNARDELTRVLDHLIDSYSRMPQPPAWFRFGLDFPPEPGRRREWLDQARETMTQRRRASLNRPVL
;
A
#
# COMPACT_ATOMS: atom_id res chain seq x y z
N MET A 1 32.85 -16.08 65.86
CA MET A 1 31.65 -16.16 64.99
C MET A 1 31.74 -15.03 63.98
N ALA A 2 32.23 -15.32 62.78
CA ALA A 2 32.31 -14.35 61.68
C ALA A 2 31.35 -14.82 60.60
N ALA A 3 30.39 -13.96 60.24
CA ALA A 3 29.35 -14.23 59.27
C ALA A 3 29.92 -14.28 57.86
N GLU A 4 29.56 -15.33 57.11
CA GLU A 4 29.81 -15.46 55.67
C GLU A 4 29.09 -14.33 54.91
N PRO A 5 29.74 -13.65 53.95
CA PRO A 5 29.03 -12.74 53.07
C PRO A 5 28.19 -13.52 52.07
N ALA A 6 26.89 -13.23 52.09
CA ALA A 6 25.89 -13.75 51.16
C ALA A 6 26.32 -13.52 49.70
N SER A 7 26.23 -14.59 48.92
CA SER A 7 26.45 -14.58 47.48
C SER A 7 25.44 -13.68 46.78
N THR A 8 25.93 -12.64 46.12
CA THR A 8 25.13 -11.75 45.28
C THR A 8 24.51 -12.54 44.12
N PRO A 9 23.20 -12.48 43.88
CA PRO A 9 22.59 -13.14 42.73
C PRO A 9 23.02 -12.44 41.43
N LEU A 10 23.44 -13.24 40.44
CA LEU A 10 23.75 -12.80 39.07
C LEU A 10 22.52 -12.14 38.43
N PRO A 11 22.71 -11.12 37.55
CA PRO A 11 21.62 -10.43 36.87
C PRO A 11 20.82 -11.41 36.00
N SER A 12 19.50 -11.16 35.95
CA SER A 12 18.45 -11.96 35.30
C SER A 12 18.90 -12.64 34.00
N GLN A 13 19.17 -13.94 34.06
CA GLN A 13 19.51 -14.75 32.90
C GLN A 13 18.24 -15.03 32.11
N VAL A 14 18.02 -14.28 31.03
CA VAL A 14 17.11 -14.72 29.97
C VAL A 14 17.70 -16.01 29.39
N THR A 15 17.05 -17.12 29.68
CA THR A 15 17.49 -18.47 29.28
C THR A 15 17.43 -18.62 27.76
N ALA A 16 18.27 -19.49 27.17
CA ALA A 16 18.22 -19.77 25.74
C ALA A 16 16.81 -20.25 25.29
N ALA A 17 16.08 -20.96 26.17
CA ALA A 17 14.70 -21.36 25.94
C ALA A 17 13.71 -20.18 25.86
N GLN A 18 13.91 -19.12 26.66
CA GLN A 18 13.10 -17.90 26.59
C GLN A 18 13.36 -17.11 25.29
N LEU A 19 14.62 -17.00 24.86
CA LEU A 19 14.96 -16.38 23.56
C LEU A 19 14.36 -17.16 22.38
N ILE A 20 14.43 -18.50 22.40
CA ILE A 20 13.83 -19.35 21.37
C ILE A 20 12.29 -19.23 21.38
N GLY A 21 11.68 -19.12 22.57
CA GLY A 21 10.24 -18.92 22.75
C GLY A 21 9.76 -17.56 22.22
N GLU A 22 10.51 -16.49 22.48
CA GLU A 22 10.22 -15.16 21.93
C GLU A 22 10.40 -15.16 20.41
N LEU A 23 11.51 -15.67 19.88
CA LEU A 23 11.77 -15.77 18.43
C LEU A 23 10.71 -16.62 17.69
N SER A 24 10.21 -17.68 18.31
CA SER A 24 9.15 -18.52 17.73
C SER A 24 7.79 -17.81 17.65
N ARG A 25 7.49 -16.89 18.58
CA ARG A 25 6.29 -16.04 18.51
C ARG A 25 6.39 -15.01 17.39
N LEU A 26 7.59 -14.48 17.12
CA LEU A 26 7.80 -13.51 16.04
C LEU A 26 7.59 -14.12 14.64
N VAL A 27 7.84 -15.43 14.48
CA VAL A 27 7.64 -16.17 13.21
C VAL A 27 6.19 -16.57 12.98
N ARG A 28 5.40 -16.82 14.04
CA ARG A 28 3.97 -17.21 13.92
C ARG A 28 3.01 -16.05 13.59
N GLN A 29 3.50 -14.81 13.62
CA GLN A 29 2.69 -13.62 13.32
C GLN A 29 2.76 -13.19 11.85
N LEU A 30 3.46 -13.94 11.00
CA LEU A 30 3.36 -13.77 9.56
C LEU A 30 2.15 -14.56 9.05
N PRO A 31 1.22 -13.94 8.30
CA PRO A 31 0.06 -14.65 7.76
C PRO A 31 0.52 -15.81 6.88
N CYS A 32 -0.10 -16.98 7.10
CA CYS A 32 0.10 -18.14 6.25
C CYS A 32 -0.44 -17.82 4.85
N PRO A 33 0.32 -18.07 3.76
CA PRO A 33 -0.11 -17.82 2.39
C PRO A 33 -1.25 -18.74 1.91
N HIS A 34 -1.80 -19.59 2.79
CA HIS A 34 -2.70 -20.69 2.44
C HIS A 34 -4.14 -20.54 2.99
N CYS A 35 -4.42 -19.56 3.84
CA CYS A 35 -5.75 -19.31 4.38
C CYS A 35 -6.27 -17.92 4.00
N GLY A 36 -6.41 -17.71 2.69
CA GLY A 36 -7.43 -16.81 2.15
C GLY A 36 -8.74 -17.57 2.04
N GLN A 37 -9.64 -17.40 3.00
CA GLN A 37 -11.03 -17.88 2.90
C GLN A 37 -11.96 -16.74 3.30
N GLU A 38 -12.30 -15.93 2.31
CA GLU A 38 -13.54 -15.15 2.33
C GLU A 38 -14.67 -16.11 1.92
N ALA A 39 -15.68 -16.18 2.79
CA ALA A 39 -16.86 -17.00 2.59
C ALA A 39 -17.68 -16.47 1.41
N ALA A 40 -17.91 -17.36 0.44
CA ALA A 40 -18.88 -17.17 -0.62
C ALA A 40 -20.28 -17.43 -0.05
N ASP A 41 -21.18 -16.46 -0.16
CA ASP A 41 -22.62 -16.69 -0.14
C ASP A 41 -23.18 -16.39 -1.54
N HIS A 42 -23.60 -17.47 -2.20
CA HIS A 42 -24.41 -17.44 -3.40
C HIS A 42 -25.89 -17.54 -3.04
N GLY A 43 -26.72 -16.75 -3.71
CA GLY A 43 -28.08 -17.15 -4.07
C GLY A 43 -29.18 -16.16 -3.68
N ALA A 44 -29.76 -15.49 -4.68
CA ALA A 44 -31.07 -15.88 -5.20
C ALA A 44 -31.65 -14.80 -6.15
N ALA A 45 -31.91 -15.24 -7.39
CA ALA A 45 -33.08 -14.96 -8.23
C ALA A 45 -33.61 -13.52 -8.38
N SER A 46 -33.36 -12.96 -9.58
CA SER A 46 -34.17 -11.91 -10.21
C SER A 46 -35.59 -12.42 -10.56
N PRO A 47 -36.65 -11.60 -10.35
CA PRO A 47 -37.89 -11.70 -11.09
C PRO A 47 -38.01 -10.61 -12.20
N PRO A 48 -38.79 -10.87 -13.28
CA PRO A 48 -38.91 -10.02 -14.47
C PRO A 48 -39.81 -8.78 -14.26
N PRO A 49 -39.75 -7.78 -15.18
CA PRO A 49 -40.31 -6.44 -14.97
C PRO A 49 -41.83 -6.38 -15.22
N SER A 50 -42.53 -5.62 -14.36
CA SER A 50 -43.93 -5.24 -14.56
C SER A 50 -44.06 -4.14 -15.61
N GLN A 51 -44.77 -4.44 -16.70
CA GLN A 51 -45.16 -3.48 -17.73
C GLN A 51 -46.30 -2.59 -17.20
N ALA A 52 -46.01 -1.33 -16.94
CA ALA A 52 -47.01 -0.28 -16.78
C ALA A 52 -47.22 0.43 -18.13
N LEU A 53 -48.49 0.54 -18.53
CA LEU A 53 -48.94 1.19 -19.76
C LEU A 53 -48.50 2.66 -19.81
N VAL A 54 -47.76 3.03 -20.85
CA VAL A 54 -47.47 4.41 -21.24
C VAL A 54 -48.40 4.80 -22.41
N PRO A 55 -49.18 5.89 -22.33
CA PRO A 55 -49.99 6.37 -23.46
C PRO A 55 -49.12 6.90 -24.61
N ALA A 56 -49.67 6.79 -25.82
CA ALA A 56 -49.02 6.91 -27.11
C ALA A 56 -48.35 8.26 -27.44
N ALA A 57 -47.28 8.13 -28.23
CA ALA A 57 -46.84 9.01 -29.32
C ALA A 57 -46.57 10.50 -29.01
N ARG A 58 -45.30 10.80 -28.75
CA ARG A 58 -44.66 11.98 -29.32
C ARG A 58 -43.70 11.52 -30.41
N GLU A 59 -43.78 12.18 -31.56
CA GLU A 59 -42.84 12.07 -32.68
C GLU A 59 -41.40 12.13 -32.15
N PRO A 60 -40.44 11.42 -32.78
CA PRO A 60 -39.03 11.62 -32.46
C PRO A 60 -38.67 13.03 -32.92
N TYR A 61 -38.78 13.99 -32.00
CA TYR A 61 -38.05 15.24 -32.12
C TYR A 61 -36.59 14.83 -32.21
N ASP A 62 -35.91 15.29 -33.27
CA ASP A 62 -34.47 15.14 -33.38
C ASP A 62 -33.86 16.01 -32.26
N ASP A 63 -33.79 15.43 -31.06
CA ASP A 63 -33.18 15.98 -29.83
C ASP A 63 -31.65 15.97 -29.98
N THR A 64 -31.16 16.44 -31.12
CA THR A 64 -29.82 16.99 -31.17
C THR A 64 -29.96 18.46 -30.75
N PRO A 65 -29.83 18.79 -29.44
CA PRO A 65 -29.74 20.19 -29.05
C PRO A 65 -28.64 20.84 -29.90
N PRO A 66 -28.81 22.10 -30.34
CA PRO A 66 -27.76 22.80 -31.06
C PRO A 66 -26.47 22.65 -30.24
N ARG A 67 -25.42 22.12 -30.88
CA ARG A 67 -24.11 21.97 -30.23
C ARG A 67 -23.67 23.36 -29.81
N ASP A 68 -23.62 23.60 -28.50
CA ASP A 68 -23.00 24.82 -28.00
C ASP A 68 -21.53 24.77 -28.46
N PRO A 69 -21.00 25.86 -29.04
CA PRO A 69 -19.59 25.88 -29.46
C PRO A 69 -18.64 25.67 -28.27
N LEU A 70 -19.11 25.94 -27.04
CA LEU A 70 -18.37 25.58 -25.82
C LEU A 70 -18.35 24.07 -25.54
N ASP A 71 -19.30 23.27 -26.04
CA ASP A 71 -19.33 21.81 -25.89
C ASP A 71 -18.43 21.10 -26.92
N GLU A 72 -17.88 21.82 -27.91
CA GLU A 72 -16.90 21.26 -28.84
C GLU A 72 -15.59 20.95 -28.11
N ILE A 73 -15.00 19.80 -28.45
CA ILE A 73 -13.70 19.36 -27.91
C ILE A 73 -12.69 19.47 -29.05
N ASP A 74 -11.73 20.38 -28.90
CA ASP A 74 -10.66 20.58 -29.87
C ASP A 74 -9.64 19.42 -29.85
N ASP A 75 -8.73 19.43 -30.82
CA ASP A 75 -7.71 18.38 -30.94
C ASP A 75 -6.69 18.41 -29.80
N GLU A 76 -6.49 19.58 -29.19
CA GLU A 76 -5.59 19.77 -28.04
C GLU A 76 -6.16 19.12 -26.78
N GLU A 77 -7.43 19.38 -26.44
CA GLU A 77 -8.13 18.74 -25.33
C GLU A 77 -8.22 17.23 -25.55
N ARG A 78 -8.52 16.76 -26.78
CA ARG A 78 -8.48 15.32 -27.12
C ARG A 78 -7.10 14.73 -26.90
N TRP A 79 -6.03 15.45 -27.23
CA TRP A 79 -4.66 15.01 -26.98
C TRP A 79 -4.36 14.92 -25.48
N LEU A 80 -4.80 15.90 -24.68
CA LEU A 80 -4.66 15.86 -23.22
C LEU A 80 -5.38 14.65 -22.61
N TRP A 81 -6.63 14.38 -23.01
CA TRP A 81 -7.37 13.20 -22.55
C TRP A 81 -6.64 11.89 -22.89
N ARG A 82 -6.06 11.76 -24.10
CA ARG A 82 -5.25 10.59 -24.48
C ARG A 82 -4.03 10.40 -23.59
N LEU A 83 -3.34 11.47 -23.22
CA LEU A 83 -2.19 11.40 -22.30
C LEU A 83 -2.59 10.91 -20.91
N VAL A 84 -3.75 11.37 -20.41
CA VAL A 84 -4.29 10.90 -19.12
C VAL A 84 -4.61 9.42 -19.18
N GLU A 85 -5.29 8.97 -20.24
CA GLU A 85 -5.63 7.54 -20.44
C GLU A 85 -4.38 6.67 -20.61
N GLU A 86 -3.36 7.14 -21.32
CA GLU A 86 -2.09 6.43 -21.45
C GLU A 86 -1.37 6.30 -20.10
N ALA A 87 -1.30 7.39 -19.31
CA ALA A 87 -0.73 7.35 -17.98
C ALA A 87 -1.51 6.44 -17.02
N GLU A 88 -2.85 6.41 -17.12
CA GLU A 88 -3.69 5.50 -16.34
C GLU A 88 -3.46 4.04 -16.71
N ARG A 89 -3.34 3.72 -18.01
CA ARG A 89 -3.00 2.38 -18.48
C ARG A 89 -1.63 1.92 -17.98
N VAL A 90 -0.62 2.79 -18.06
CA VAL A 90 0.72 2.52 -17.50
C VAL A 90 0.65 2.30 -15.98
N ALA A 91 -0.06 3.17 -15.26
CA ALA A 91 -0.18 3.05 -13.80
C ALA A 91 -0.90 1.76 -13.39
N ALA A 92 -1.94 1.36 -14.13
CA ALA A 92 -2.68 0.13 -13.90
C ALA A 92 -1.88 -1.13 -14.24
N ALA A 93 -1.01 -1.07 -15.24
CA ALA A 93 -0.12 -2.17 -15.63
C ALA A 93 1.12 -2.32 -14.72
N ALA A 94 1.36 -1.37 -13.80
CA ALA A 94 2.51 -1.43 -12.90
C ALA A 94 2.45 -2.66 -11.99
N PRO A 95 3.56 -3.42 -11.83
CA PRO A 95 3.61 -4.56 -10.91
C PRO A 95 3.18 -4.15 -9.51
N ALA A 96 2.33 -4.94 -8.84
CA ALA A 96 1.85 -4.64 -7.50
C ALA A 96 3.03 -4.37 -6.54
N GLY A 97 2.94 -3.28 -5.77
CA GLY A 97 3.96 -2.95 -4.78
C GLY A 97 3.89 -3.89 -3.59
N PRO A 98 4.99 -4.14 -2.87
CA PRO A 98 4.91 -4.81 -1.58
C PRO A 98 4.16 -3.91 -0.59
N ASP A 99 3.44 -4.52 0.35
CA ASP A 99 2.85 -3.78 1.46
C ASP A 99 3.97 -3.09 2.25
N PRO A 100 3.97 -1.74 2.37
CA PRO A 100 5.02 -1.01 3.07
C PRO A 100 5.16 -1.45 4.53
N ARG A 101 4.07 -1.89 5.18
CA ARG A 101 4.10 -2.39 6.55
C ARG A 101 4.85 -3.72 6.64
N GLN A 102 4.67 -4.61 5.66
CA GLN A 102 5.37 -5.89 5.61
C GLN A 102 6.86 -5.71 5.36
N LEU A 103 7.23 -4.79 4.46
CA LEU A 103 8.63 -4.47 4.21
C LEU A 103 9.32 -3.92 5.47
N ALA A 104 8.71 -2.92 6.12
CA ALA A 104 9.23 -2.36 7.36
C ALA A 104 9.36 -3.40 8.47
N LEU A 105 8.35 -4.27 8.63
CA LEU A 105 8.39 -5.37 9.60
C LEU A 105 9.52 -6.36 9.29
N ALA A 106 9.71 -6.74 8.03
CA ALA A 106 10.80 -7.65 7.63
C ALA A 106 12.18 -7.03 7.90
N GLU A 107 12.34 -5.73 7.70
CA GLU A 107 13.57 -5.00 8.01
C GLU A 107 13.85 -4.97 9.52
N GLN A 108 12.84 -4.63 10.32
CA GLN A 108 12.94 -4.67 11.78
C GLN A 108 13.30 -6.07 12.28
N ARG A 109 12.61 -7.11 11.80
CA ARG A 109 12.88 -8.51 12.18
C ARG A 109 14.28 -8.95 11.81
N CYS A 110 14.80 -8.45 10.69
CA CYS A 110 16.16 -8.76 10.26
C CYS A 110 17.16 -8.18 11.26
N GLN A 111 16.97 -6.91 11.67
CA GLN A 111 17.79 -6.27 12.68
C GLN A 111 17.75 -7.00 14.04
N GLU A 112 16.54 -7.35 14.50
CA GLU A 112 16.35 -8.14 15.74
C GLU A 112 17.08 -9.49 15.67
N ALA A 113 17.04 -10.17 14.52
CA ALA A 113 17.74 -11.45 14.32
C ALA A 113 19.28 -11.28 14.36
N TYR A 114 19.81 -10.21 13.77
CA TYR A 114 21.24 -9.87 13.86
C TYR A 114 21.67 -9.64 15.31
N GLU A 115 20.90 -8.85 16.07
CA GLU A 115 21.18 -8.57 17.46
C GLU A 115 21.10 -9.82 18.34
N ALA A 116 20.12 -10.70 18.09
CA ALA A 116 20.01 -11.98 18.79
C ALA A 116 21.23 -12.88 18.52
N GLU A 117 21.66 -13.01 17.26
CA GLU A 117 22.84 -13.79 16.89
C GLU A 117 24.12 -13.23 17.55
N GLN A 118 24.29 -11.91 17.54
CA GLN A 118 25.42 -11.24 18.20
C GLN A 118 25.43 -11.51 19.72
N LYS A 119 24.27 -11.42 20.39
CA LYS A 119 24.15 -11.74 21.83
C LYS A 119 24.56 -13.18 22.11
N VAL A 120 24.10 -14.16 21.31
CA VAL A 120 24.49 -15.56 21.52
C VAL A 120 25.98 -15.76 21.27
N ARG A 121 26.55 -15.17 20.21
CA ARG A 121 27.99 -15.23 19.93
C ARG A 121 28.83 -14.63 21.07
N ALA A 122 28.41 -13.50 21.63
CA ALA A 122 29.08 -12.88 22.77
C ALA A 122 29.07 -13.79 24.00
N ARG A 123 27.94 -14.46 24.30
CA ARG A 123 27.85 -15.45 25.39
C ARG A 123 28.77 -16.65 25.19
N ILE A 124 28.86 -17.17 23.96
CA ILE A 124 29.80 -18.25 23.61
C ILE A 124 31.23 -17.81 23.90
N GLN A 125 31.63 -16.62 23.44
CA GLN A 125 32.98 -16.10 23.65
C GLN A 125 33.29 -15.91 25.13
N ALA A 126 32.38 -15.32 25.90
CA ALA A 126 32.52 -15.15 27.34
C ALA A 126 32.66 -16.50 28.07
N THR A 127 31.85 -17.50 27.68
CA THR A 127 31.91 -18.86 28.26
C THR A 127 33.22 -19.56 27.92
N GLN A 128 33.72 -19.40 26.69
CA GLN A 128 35.03 -19.93 26.28
C GLN A 128 36.17 -19.28 27.07
N GLN A 129 36.13 -17.97 27.27
CA GLN A 129 37.11 -17.25 28.09
C GLN A 129 37.07 -17.72 29.55
N ALA A 130 35.88 -17.91 30.13
CA ALA A 130 35.72 -18.43 31.49
C ALA A 130 36.28 -19.86 31.64
N LEU A 131 36.06 -20.73 30.65
CA LEU A 131 36.60 -22.10 30.62
C LEU A 131 38.12 -22.17 30.45
N ALA A 132 38.73 -21.14 29.85
CA ALA A 132 40.17 -21.03 29.67
C ALA A 132 40.89 -20.59 30.97
N GLN A 133 40.18 -19.96 31.92
CA GLN A 133 40.79 -19.52 33.17
C GLN A 133 41.21 -20.72 34.06
N PRO A 134 42.42 -20.69 34.65
CA PRO A 134 42.90 -21.73 35.57
C PRO A 134 41.96 -21.98 36.76
N SER A 135 41.32 -20.93 37.27
CA SER A 135 40.35 -20.97 38.38
C SER A 135 39.15 -21.90 38.11
N SER A 136 38.77 -22.09 36.85
CA SER A 136 37.66 -22.97 36.47
C SER A 136 37.97 -24.45 36.73
N TRP A 137 39.23 -24.86 36.66
CA TRP A 137 39.67 -26.24 36.89
C TRP A 137 39.56 -26.65 38.35
N LEU A 138 39.70 -25.68 39.26
CA LEU A 138 39.57 -25.87 40.70
C LEU A 138 38.10 -26.03 41.15
N ARG A 139 37.13 -25.83 40.25
CA ARG A 139 35.69 -25.93 40.54
C ARG A 139 34.98 -26.85 39.52
N PRO A 140 35.08 -28.19 39.66
CA PRO A 140 34.57 -29.14 38.67
C PRO A 140 33.08 -28.99 38.35
N ARG A 141 32.24 -28.74 39.37
CA ARG A 141 30.79 -28.54 39.18
C ARG A 141 30.50 -27.29 38.34
N HIS A 142 31.21 -26.18 38.59
CA HIS A 142 31.05 -24.94 37.83
C HIS A 142 31.53 -25.12 36.38
N ARG A 143 32.67 -25.78 36.18
CA ARG A 143 33.19 -26.10 34.84
C ARG A 143 32.20 -26.96 34.03
N ALA A 144 31.61 -27.99 34.64
CA ALA A 144 30.60 -28.82 33.97
C ALA A 144 29.36 -28.00 33.55
N ALA A 145 28.91 -27.06 34.40
CA ALA A 145 27.81 -26.16 34.05
C ALA A 145 28.17 -25.24 32.87
N LEU A 146 29.37 -24.65 32.85
CA LEU A 146 29.85 -23.83 31.73
C LEU A 146 29.94 -24.63 30.42
N VAL A 147 30.40 -25.89 30.46
CA VAL A 147 30.44 -26.76 29.28
C VAL A 147 29.02 -27.06 28.77
N ARG A 148 28.06 -27.29 29.67
CA ARG A 148 26.65 -27.49 29.30
C ARG A 148 26.09 -26.23 28.63
N HIS A 149 26.29 -25.06 29.23
CA HIS A 149 25.85 -23.78 28.64
C HIS A 149 26.51 -23.51 27.29
N LEU A 150 27.80 -23.83 27.12
CA LEU A 150 28.47 -23.68 25.83
C LEU A 150 27.84 -24.56 24.74
N ARG A 151 27.40 -25.78 25.08
CA ARG A 151 26.69 -26.67 24.13
C ARG A 151 25.31 -26.11 23.77
N GLU A 152 24.57 -25.63 24.77
CA GLU A 152 23.26 -25.00 24.58
C GLU A 152 23.37 -23.74 23.70
N ASP A 153 24.32 -22.85 23.97
CA ASP A 153 24.53 -21.63 23.21
C ASP A 153 24.99 -21.91 21.78
N ARG A 154 25.83 -22.94 21.56
CA ARG A 154 26.23 -23.36 20.20
C ARG A 154 25.02 -23.84 19.39
N ALA A 155 24.11 -24.59 20.01
CA ALA A 155 22.86 -24.98 19.37
C ALA A 155 21.98 -23.75 19.09
N ALA A 156 21.92 -22.79 20.02
CA ALA A 156 21.18 -21.55 19.85
C ALA A 156 21.70 -20.69 18.68
N VAL A 157 23.03 -20.61 18.47
CA VAL A 157 23.61 -19.90 17.31
C VAL A 157 23.13 -20.47 15.98
N VAL A 158 23.07 -21.80 15.86
CA VAL A 158 22.58 -22.45 14.64
C VAL A 158 21.12 -22.08 14.39
N LEU A 159 20.28 -22.12 15.42
CA LEU A 159 18.87 -21.75 15.32
C LEU A 159 18.68 -20.28 14.92
N THR A 160 19.42 -19.35 15.55
CA THR A 160 19.36 -17.93 15.20
C THR A 160 19.84 -17.67 13.78
N ALA A 161 20.87 -18.39 13.31
CA ALA A 161 21.36 -18.27 11.94
C ALA A 161 20.32 -18.75 10.90
N ILE A 162 19.63 -19.87 11.17
CA ILE A 162 18.53 -20.36 10.31
C ILE A 162 17.39 -19.34 10.25
N GLN A 163 17.00 -18.78 11.40
CA GLN A 163 15.94 -17.76 11.47
C GLN A 163 16.33 -16.49 10.72
N ARG A 164 17.57 -16.01 10.89
CA ARG A 164 18.11 -14.87 10.14
C ARG A 164 18.03 -15.13 8.64
N GLY A 165 18.48 -16.30 8.17
CA GLY A 165 18.42 -16.66 6.75
C GLY A 165 17.00 -16.61 6.18
N ARG A 166 16.00 -17.12 6.92
CA ARG A 166 14.58 -17.04 6.50
C ARG A 166 14.06 -15.61 6.43
N ILE A 167 14.38 -14.78 7.42
CA ILE A 167 13.95 -13.37 7.44
C ILE A 167 14.63 -12.59 6.30
N GLU A 168 15.91 -12.85 6.04
CA GLU A 168 16.66 -12.25 4.94
C GLU A 168 16.08 -12.62 3.58
N GLU A 169 15.66 -13.87 3.40
CA GLU A 169 14.99 -14.31 2.17
C GLU A 169 13.68 -13.55 1.94
N ILE A 170 12.83 -13.45 2.99
CA ILE A 170 11.57 -12.70 2.92
C ILE A 170 11.84 -11.23 2.60
N ARG A 171 12.78 -10.60 3.31
CA ARG A 171 13.20 -9.21 3.06
C ARG A 171 13.70 -9.03 1.63
N GLY A 172 14.56 -9.93 1.15
CA GLY A 172 15.10 -9.90 -0.21
C GLY A 172 14.01 -10.02 -1.27
N ARG A 173 13.02 -10.90 -1.05
CA ARG A 173 11.86 -11.05 -1.94
C ARG A 173 11.01 -9.78 -1.99
N LEU A 174 10.69 -9.18 -0.84
CA LEU A 174 9.92 -7.94 -0.78
C LEU A 174 10.66 -6.77 -1.44
N ARG A 175 11.97 -6.64 -1.21
CA ARG A 175 12.81 -5.64 -1.88
C ARG A 175 12.85 -5.86 -3.39
N GLY A 176 13.00 -7.10 -3.85
CA GLY A 176 12.95 -7.42 -5.29
C GLY A 176 11.61 -7.06 -5.94
N VAL A 177 10.49 -7.18 -5.22
CA VAL A 177 9.18 -6.68 -5.70
C VAL A 177 9.16 -5.16 -5.78
N ALA A 178 9.64 -4.47 -4.73
CA ALA A 178 9.73 -3.00 -4.71
C ALA A 178 10.61 -2.47 -5.84
N GLU A 179 11.78 -3.07 -6.04
CA GLU A 179 12.74 -2.71 -7.09
C GLU A 179 12.16 -2.89 -8.48
N ARG A 180 11.47 -4.01 -8.75
CA ARG A 180 10.78 -4.22 -10.04
C ARG A 180 9.72 -3.17 -10.31
N ARG A 181 8.90 -2.83 -9.30
CA ARG A 181 7.89 -1.77 -9.43
C ARG A 181 8.57 -0.42 -9.66
N ALA A 182 9.61 -0.10 -8.90
CA ALA A 182 10.35 1.16 -9.05
C ALA A 182 11.00 1.28 -10.43
N ALA A 183 11.61 0.20 -10.93
CA ALA A 183 12.20 0.15 -12.26
C ALA A 183 11.13 0.36 -13.35
N TYR A 184 9.97 -0.29 -13.24
CA TYR A 184 8.85 -0.09 -14.15
C TYR A 184 8.38 1.38 -14.16
N LEU A 185 8.11 1.95 -12.98
CA LEU A 185 7.65 3.34 -12.87
C LEU A 185 8.70 4.34 -13.38
N THR A 186 9.98 4.04 -13.20
CA THR A 186 11.09 4.86 -13.71
C THR A 186 11.16 4.79 -15.24
N ALA A 187 11.00 3.59 -15.82
CA ALA A 187 10.99 3.40 -17.26
C ALA A 187 9.84 4.17 -17.95
N HIS A 188 8.70 4.32 -17.27
CA HIS A 188 7.54 5.06 -17.78
C HIS A 188 7.36 6.45 -17.18
N ARG A 189 8.41 7.00 -16.56
CA ARG A 189 8.35 8.29 -15.86
C ARG A 189 7.83 9.42 -16.74
N THR A 190 8.29 9.48 -17.99
CA THR A 190 7.89 10.52 -18.95
C THR A 190 6.40 10.47 -19.26
N THR A 191 5.83 9.28 -19.49
CA THR A 191 4.39 9.09 -19.72
C THR A 191 3.57 9.49 -18.50
N LEU A 192 4.02 9.11 -17.30
CA LEU A 192 3.33 9.45 -16.05
C LEU A 192 3.38 10.95 -15.75
N GLU A 193 4.53 11.61 -16.00
CA GLU A 193 4.67 13.05 -15.87
C GLU A 193 3.82 13.79 -16.92
N ALA A 194 3.81 13.33 -18.17
CA ALA A 194 2.95 13.88 -19.22
C ALA A 194 1.46 13.77 -18.85
N GLY A 195 1.01 12.63 -18.34
CA GLY A 195 -0.36 12.45 -17.88
C GLY A 195 -0.71 13.33 -16.67
N ARG A 196 0.23 13.55 -15.74
CA ARG A 196 0.04 14.48 -14.62
C ARG A 196 -0.14 15.91 -15.12
N ASN A 197 0.75 16.38 -15.99
CA ASN A 197 0.64 17.71 -16.57
C ASN A 197 -0.67 17.85 -17.36
N ALA A 198 -1.06 16.82 -18.12
CA ALA A 198 -2.32 16.82 -18.86
C ALA A 198 -3.55 16.92 -17.96
N ARG A 199 -3.56 16.27 -16.77
CA ARG A 199 -4.64 16.44 -15.78
C ARG A 199 -4.70 17.87 -15.23
N ASP A 200 -3.55 18.47 -14.95
CA ASP A 200 -3.48 19.84 -14.45
C ASP A 200 -4.01 20.83 -15.51
N GLU A 201 -3.63 20.65 -16.78
CA GLU A 201 -4.18 21.47 -17.88
C GLU A 201 -5.67 21.23 -18.12
N LEU A 202 -6.14 19.97 -18.13
CA LEU A 202 -7.57 19.67 -18.24
C LEU A 202 -8.36 20.34 -17.12
N THR A 203 -7.84 20.35 -15.89
CA THR A 203 -8.49 21.05 -14.78
C THR A 203 -8.66 22.54 -15.06
N ARG A 204 -7.65 23.19 -15.66
CA ARG A 204 -7.74 24.61 -16.06
C ARG A 204 -8.74 24.83 -17.19
N VAL A 205 -8.76 23.94 -18.19
CA VAL A 205 -9.75 23.96 -19.28
C VAL A 205 -11.16 23.86 -18.70
N LEU A 206 -11.39 22.92 -17.78
CA LEU A 206 -12.68 22.75 -17.09
C LEU A 206 -13.07 23.98 -16.27
N ASP A 207 -12.14 24.56 -15.51
CA ASP A 207 -12.40 25.77 -14.73
C ASP A 207 -12.74 26.97 -15.64
N HIS A 208 -12.05 27.11 -16.77
CA HIS A 208 -12.35 28.14 -17.78
C HIS A 208 -13.74 27.94 -18.40
N LEU A 209 -14.12 26.69 -18.69
CA LEU A 209 -15.45 26.37 -19.20
C LEU A 209 -16.54 26.69 -18.18
N ILE A 210 -16.35 26.29 -16.92
CA ILE A 210 -17.28 26.60 -15.83
C ILE A 210 -17.45 28.12 -15.68
N ASP A 211 -16.34 28.88 -15.71
CA ASP A 211 -16.40 30.35 -15.68
C ASP A 211 -17.14 30.91 -16.91
N SER A 212 -16.87 30.39 -18.10
CA SER A 212 -17.52 30.81 -19.35
C SER A 212 -19.04 30.59 -19.31
N TYR A 213 -19.50 29.41 -18.88
CA TYR A 213 -20.93 29.14 -18.71
C TYR A 213 -21.56 30.02 -17.62
N SER A 214 -20.85 30.27 -16.52
CA SER A 214 -21.35 31.11 -15.43
C SER A 214 -21.59 32.57 -15.82
N ARG A 215 -20.85 33.06 -16.84
CA ARG A 215 -20.95 34.43 -17.36
C ARG A 215 -21.99 34.58 -18.47
N MET A 216 -22.57 33.49 -18.95
CA MET A 216 -23.60 33.56 -19.99
C MET A 216 -24.86 34.28 -19.46
N PRO A 217 -25.50 35.14 -20.27
CA PRO A 217 -26.78 35.73 -19.90
C PRO A 217 -27.88 34.69 -19.65
N GLN A 218 -27.82 33.57 -20.36
CA GLN A 218 -28.72 32.43 -20.23
C GLN A 218 -27.90 31.13 -20.33
N PRO A 219 -27.38 30.59 -19.20
CA PRO A 219 -26.64 29.33 -19.23
C PRO A 219 -27.56 28.15 -19.59
N PRO A 220 -27.01 27.06 -20.16
CA PRO A 220 -27.78 25.87 -20.49
C PRO A 220 -28.52 25.29 -19.28
N ALA A 221 -29.68 24.66 -19.52
CA ALA A 221 -30.52 24.10 -18.46
C ALA A 221 -29.77 23.08 -17.59
N TRP A 222 -28.88 22.27 -18.19
CA TRP A 222 -28.06 21.31 -17.45
C TRP A 222 -27.05 21.98 -16.53
N PHE A 223 -26.53 23.16 -16.89
CA PHE A 223 -25.60 23.93 -16.06
C PHE A 223 -26.35 24.67 -14.96
N ARG A 224 -27.51 25.26 -15.29
CA ARG A 224 -28.31 26.04 -14.33
C ARG A 224 -28.99 25.16 -13.29
N PHE A 225 -29.71 24.13 -13.73
CA PHE A 225 -30.52 23.27 -12.86
C PHE A 225 -29.81 21.98 -12.46
N GLY A 226 -28.86 21.49 -13.27
CA GLY A 226 -28.07 20.31 -12.94
C GLY A 226 -26.90 20.59 -12.00
N LEU A 227 -26.46 21.86 -11.89
CA LEU A 227 -25.41 22.29 -10.95
C LEU A 227 -25.91 23.35 -9.96
N ASP A 228 -27.21 23.60 -9.86
CA ASP A 228 -27.79 24.61 -8.95
C ASP A 228 -27.08 25.98 -9.03
N PHE A 229 -26.87 26.49 -10.25
CA PHE A 229 -26.20 27.77 -10.48
C PHE A 229 -27.21 28.95 -10.47
N PRO A 230 -26.93 30.06 -9.74
CA PRO A 230 -25.72 30.34 -8.96
C PRO A 230 -25.68 29.59 -7.61
N PRO A 231 -24.49 29.20 -7.13
CA PRO A 231 -24.35 28.44 -5.89
C PRO A 231 -24.79 29.23 -4.66
N GLU A 232 -25.26 28.52 -3.64
CA GLU A 232 -25.60 29.10 -2.35
C GLU A 232 -24.38 29.80 -1.70
N PRO A 233 -24.59 30.92 -0.98
CA PRO A 233 -23.53 31.58 -0.24
C PRO A 233 -22.83 30.62 0.72
N GLY A 234 -21.50 30.52 0.63
CA GLY A 234 -20.69 29.61 1.46
C GLY A 234 -20.48 28.21 0.87
N ARG A 235 -21.20 27.79 -0.17
CA ARG A 235 -21.05 26.46 -0.82
C ARG A 235 -20.22 26.45 -2.11
N ARG A 236 -19.56 27.57 -2.42
CA ARG A 236 -18.83 27.73 -3.70
C ARG A 236 -17.80 26.63 -3.96
N ARG A 237 -17.13 26.13 -2.92
CA ARG A 237 -16.11 25.07 -3.08
C ARG A 237 -16.74 23.73 -3.47
N GLU A 238 -17.75 23.29 -2.73
CA GLU A 238 -18.49 22.04 -3.01
C GLU A 238 -19.13 22.10 -4.39
N TRP A 239 -19.71 23.26 -4.74
CA TRP A 239 -20.25 23.49 -6.08
C TRP A 239 -19.20 23.38 -7.18
N LEU A 240 -18.01 23.97 -7.00
CA LEU A 240 -16.93 23.85 -7.98
C LEU A 240 -16.47 22.40 -8.16
N ASP A 241 -16.39 21.63 -7.08
CA ASP A 241 -16.00 20.23 -7.15
C ASP A 241 -17.06 19.40 -7.91
N GLN A 242 -18.35 19.62 -7.63
CA GLN A 242 -19.46 19.00 -8.38
C GLN A 242 -19.49 19.44 -9.84
N ALA A 243 -19.23 20.72 -10.13
CA ALA A 243 -19.19 21.26 -11.48
C ALA A 243 -18.05 20.63 -12.29
N ARG A 244 -16.86 20.48 -11.71
CA ARG A 244 -15.72 19.80 -12.35
C ARG A 244 -16.01 18.34 -12.64
N GLU A 245 -16.61 17.62 -11.71
CA GLU A 245 -17.01 16.23 -11.91
C GLU A 245 -18.03 16.09 -13.05
N THR A 246 -19.08 16.91 -13.02
CA THR A 246 -20.12 16.91 -14.05
C THR A 246 -19.56 17.26 -15.43
N MET A 247 -18.69 18.28 -15.50
CA MET A 247 -18.01 18.65 -16.75
C MET A 247 -17.11 17.53 -17.26
N THR A 248 -16.35 16.88 -16.38
CA THR A 248 -15.51 15.73 -16.73
C THR A 248 -16.35 14.61 -17.35
N GLN A 249 -17.49 14.27 -16.73
CA GLN A 249 -18.40 13.24 -17.26
C GLN A 249 -18.97 13.63 -18.63
N ARG A 250 -19.42 14.89 -18.80
CA ARG A 250 -19.93 15.39 -20.08
C ARG A 250 -18.89 15.39 -21.18
N ARG A 251 -17.65 15.82 -20.88
CA ARG A 251 -16.53 15.81 -21.85
C ARG A 251 -16.19 14.39 -22.27
N ARG A 252 -16.07 13.46 -21.32
CA ARG A 252 -15.85 12.03 -21.62
C ARG A 252 -16.98 11.42 -22.45
N ALA A 253 -18.24 11.75 -22.17
CA ALA A 253 -19.37 11.30 -22.98
C ALA A 253 -19.30 11.84 -24.41
N SER A 254 -18.85 13.09 -24.58
CA SER A 254 -18.71 13.74 -25.88
C SER A 254 -17.55 13.18 -26.71
N LEU A 255 -16.43 12.81 -26.08
CA LEU A 255 -15.31 12.11 -26.73
C LEU A 255 -15.73 10.76 -27.35
N ASN A 256 -16.65 10.05 -26.70
CA ASN A 256 -17.13 8.73 -27.13
C ASN A 256 -18.28 8.79 -28.14
N ARG A 257 -18.76 10.00 -28.49
CA ARG A 257 -19.87 10.17 -29.43
C ARG A 257 -19.30 10.09 -30.86
N PRO A 258 -19.83 9.21 -31.74
CA PRO A 258 -19.36 9.14 -33.12
C PRO A 258 -19.60 10.49 -33.81
N VAL A 259 -18.56 10.99 -34.49
CA VAL A 259 -18.68 12.15 -35.38
C VAL A 259 -19.44 11.67 -36.61
N LEU A 260 -20.75 11.93 -36.63
CA LEU A 260 -21.61 11.76 -37.80
C LEU A 260 -21.34 12.88 -38.81
#